data_AF-A0A556M4X1-F1
#
_entry.id   AF-A0A556M4X1-F1
#
_cell.length_a   1.000
_cell.length_b   1.000
_cell.length_c   1.000
_cell.angle_alpha   90.00
_cell.angle_beta   90.00
_cell.angle_gamma   90.00
#
_symmetry.space_group_name_H-M   'P 1'
#
loop_
_entity.id
_entity.type
_entity.pdbx_description
1 polymer ?
#
loop_
_entity_poly.entity_id
_entity_poly.type
_entity_poly.pdbx_seq_one_letter_code
_entity_poly.pdbx_strand_id
1 'polypeptide(L)' 'MKLPVDSGTVAGDLILDDEIKAGSYRIRAYTQWMRNAGEDYFFNRIFTIGNPLQTEKDKKALKPSRQQPLRQPDVQF' A
#
# COMPACT_ATOMS: atom_id res chain seq x y z
N MET A 1 17.28 18.70 11.90
CA MET A 1 16.16 19.55 11.43
C MET A 1 14.97 19.32 12.37
N LYS A 2 14.41 20.38 12.97
CA LYS A 2 13.25 20.31 13.88
C LYS A 2 12.17 21.22 13.29
N LEU A 3 10.97 20.70 13.12
CA LEU A 3 9.84 21.47 12.62
C LEU A 3 9.13 22.18 13.79
N PRO A 4 8.63 23.42 13.60
CA PRO A 4 7.86 24.10 14.62
C PRO A 4 6.55 23.34 14.86
N VAL A 5 6.21 23.17 16.13
CA VAL A 5 4.93 22.59 16.54
C VAL A 5 3.98 23.75 16.81
N ASP A 6 2.84 23.74 16.15
CA ASP A 6 1.74 24.66 16.42
C ASP A 6 0.53 23.86 16.92
N SER A 7 0.08 24.15 18.13
CA SER A 7 -1.09 23.49 18.75
C SER A 7 -1.06 21.95 18.70
N GLY A 8 0.13 21.35 18.86
CA GLY A 8 0.32 19.89 18.81
C GLY A 8 0.38 19.29 17.40
N THR A 9 0.30 20.11 16.36
CA THR A 9 0.40 19.72 14.96
C THR A 9 1.69 20.25 14.33
N VAL A 10 2.18 19.56 13.32
CA VAL A 10 3.34 19.97 12.52
C VAL A 10 2.96 19.86 11.05
N ALA A 11 3.20 20.92 10.29
CA ALA A 11 3.14 20.88 8.83
C ALA A 11 4.53 20.52 8.27
N GLY A 12 4.56 19.61 7.31
CA GLY A 12 5.78 19.21 6.63
C GLY A 12 5.48 18.38 5.39
N ASP A 13 6.40 18.41 4.44
CA ASP A 13 6.31 17.70 3.17
C ASP A 13 7.34 16.57 3.13
N LEU A 14 6.95 15.45 2.49
CA LEU A 14 7.85 14.34 2.19
C LEU A 14 8.09 14.32 0.68
N ILE A 15 9.24 14.84 0.25
CA ILE A 15 9.68 14.76 -1.14
C ILE A 15 10.13 13.32 -1.40
N LEU A 16 9.57 12.71 -2.44
CA LEU A 16 9.93 11.38 -2.88
C LEU A 16 10.93 11.48 -4.02
N ASP A 17 11.85 10.52 -4.10
CA ASP A 17 12.76 10.38 -5.24
C ASP A 17 12.02 9.82 -6.45
N ASP A 18 12.41 10.24 -7.66
CA ASP A 18 11.83 9.76 -8.92
C ASP A 18 12.12 8.27 -9.16
N GLU A 19 13.17 7.72 -8.55
CA GLU A 19 13.51 6.30 -8.64
C GLU A 19 12.72 5.39 -7.66
N ILE A 20 11.77 5.95 -6.90
CA ILE A 20 10.96 5.16 -5.98
C ILE A 20 10.06 4.18 -6.73
N LYS A 21 10.12 2.90 -6.33
CA LYS A 21 9.30 1.85 -6.96
C LYS A 21 7.83 2.03 -6.60
N ALA A 22 6.94 1.65 -7.51
CA ALA A 22 5.54 1.49 -7.16
C ALA A 22 5.38 0.37 -6.12
N GLY A 23 4.51 0.59 -5.13
CA GLY A 23 4.32 -0.37 -4.05
C GLY A 23 3.59 0.21 -2.84
N SER A 24 3.47 -0.62 -1.81
CA SER A 24 2.89 -0.21 -0.53
C SER A 24 3.99 0.19 0.45
N TYR A 25 3.86 1.41 0.98
CA TYR A 25 4.80 2.01 1.90
C TYR A 25 4.11 2.29 3.23
N ARG A 26 4.88 2.39 4.31
CA ARG A 26 4.37 2.61 5.66
C ARG A 26 5.04 3.82 6.31
N ILE A 27 4.24 4.78 6.72
CA ILE A 27 4.66 5.89 7.58
C ILE A 27 4.54 5.42 9.03
N ARG A 28 5.66 5.49 9.77
CA ARG A 28 5.70 5.26 11.22
C ARG A 28 6.12 6.53 11.93
N ALA A 29 5.35 6.94 12.92
CA ALA A 29 5.69 8.08 13.77
C ALA A 29 5.40 7.74 15.23
N TYR A 30 6.23 8.27 16.13
CA TYR A 30 6.05 8.11 17.57
C TYR A 30 6.84 9.18 18.32
N THR A 31 6.40 9.49 19.53
CA THR A 31 7.18 10.29 20.49
C THR A 31 8.11 9.40 21.31
N GLN A 32 9.08 10.00 22.00
CA GLN A 32 9.95 9.24 22.91
C GLN A 32 9.15 8.56 24.04
N TRP A 33 8.10 9.24 24.56
CA TRP A 33 7.21 8.66 25.56
C TRP A 33 6.45 7.45 25.05
N MET A 34 5.94 7.50 23.81
CA MET A 34 5.28 6.35 23.18
C MET A 34 6.24 5.17 22.99
N ARG A 35 7.51 5.42 22.65
CA ARG A 35 8.54 4.38 22.55
C ARG A 35 8.74 3.65 23.88
N ASN A 36 8.71 4.36 24.99
CA ASN A 36 8.86 3.76 26.33
C ASN A 36 7.61 2.99 26.77
N ALA A 37 6.42 3.37 26.30
CA ALA A 37 5.15 2.72 26.64
C ALA A 37 4.88 1.44 25.84
N GLY A 38 5.54 1.26 24.69
CA GLY A 38 5.42 0.07 23.84
C GLY A 38 5.03 0.41 22.39
N GLU A 39 5.22 -0.55 21.48
CA GLU A 39 4.98 -0.33 20.04
C GLU A 39 3.49 -0.13 19.69
N ASP A 40 2.57 -0.50 20.58
CA ASP A 40 1.12 -0.33 20.41
C ASP A 40 0.71 1.15 20.26
N TYR A 41 1.54 2.07 20.77
CA TYR A 41 1.31 3.52 20.68
C TYR A 41 1.90 4.15 19.42
N PHE A 42 2.49 3.36 18.52
CA PHE A 42 3.07 3.89 17.30
C PHE A 42 1.98 4.19 16.29
N PHE A 43 2.00 5.42 15.78
CA PHE A 43 1.24 5.74 14.60
C PHE A 43 1.80 4.95 13.42
N ASN A 44 0.95 4.18 12.76
CA ASN A 44 1.28 3.46 11.55
C ASN A 44 0.19 3.72 10.51
N ARG A 45 0.58 4.23 9.34
CA ARG A 45 -0.31 4.30 8.18
C ARG A 45 0.36 3.73 6.94
N ILE A 46 -0.38 2.91 6.22
CA ILE A 46 0.03 2.36 4.93
C ILE A 46 -0.55 3.26 3.83
N PHE A 47 0.29 3.57 2.85
CA PHE A 47 -0.11 4.29 1.64
C PHE A 47 0.53 3.61 0.43
N THR A 48 -0.10 3.75 -0.74
CA THR A 48 0.36 3.10 -1.98
C THR A 48 0.87 4.15 -2.94
N ILE A 49 2.07 3.93 -3.46
CA ILE A 49 2.64 4.70 -4.56
C ILE A 49 2.36 3.91 -5.83
N GLY A 50 1.57 4.49 -6.73
CA GLY A 50 1.27 3.91 -8.03
C GLY A 50 2.22 4.45 -9.10
N ASN A 51 2.58 3.61 -10.07
CA ASN A 51 3.16 4.08 -11.32
C ASN A 51 2.07 4.05 -12.41
N PRO A 52 1.68 5.21 -12.98
CA PRO A 52 0.64 5.27 -14.00
C PRO A 52 0.99 4.43 -15.23
N LEU A 53 2.29 4.27 -15.56
CA LEU A 53 2.74 3.46 -16.70
C LEU A 53 2.71 1.95 -16.44
N GLN A 54 2.72 1.51 -15.18
CA GLN A 54 2.66 0.08 -14.81
C GLN A 54 1.23 -0.42 -14.68
N THR A 55 0.31 0.42 -14.22
CA THR A 55 -1.12 0.07 -14.02
C THR A 55 -1.77 -0.50 -15.29
N GLU A 56 -1.36 -0.03 -16.47
CA GLU A 56 -1.86 -0.51 -17.77
C GLU A 56 -1.40 -1.93 -18.12
N LYS A 57 -0.23 -2.36 -17.62
CA LYS A 57 0.32 -3.71 -17.88
C LYS A 57 -0.37 -4.77 -17.02
N ASP A 58 -0.66 -4.46 -15.76
CA ASP A 58 -1.30 -5.39 -14.82
C ASP A 58 -2.77 -5.67 -15.18
N LYS A 59 -3.50 -4.67 -15.69
CA LYS A 59 -4.88 -4.85 -16.17
C LYS A 59 -4.99 -5.81 -17.37
N LYS A 60 -3.94 -5.93 -18.18
CA LYS A 60 -3.89 -6.89 -19.31
C LYS A 60 -3.65 -8.34 -18.86
N ALA A 61 -3.06 -8.54 -17.68
CA ALA A 61 -2.74 -9.86 -17.13
C ALA A 61 -3.92 -10.48 -16.36
N LEU A 62 -4.83 -9.67 -15.82
CA LEU A 62 -6.06 -10.14 -15.18
C LEU A 62 -7.16 -10.40 -16.23
N LYS A 63 -6.94 -11.34 -17.15
CA LYS A 63 -8.06 -11.96 -17.88
C LYS A 63 -8.54 -13.13 -17.02
N PRO A 64 -9.84 -13.23 -16.69
CA PRO A 64 -10.33 -14.37 -15.94
C PRO A 64 -10.03 -15.65 -16.72
N SER A 65 -9.41 -16.62 -16.06
CA SER A 65 -9.31 -17.98 -16.58
C SER A 65 -10.72 -18.43 -16.95
N ARG A 66 -10.92 -18.71 -18.23
CA ARG A 66 -12.17 -19.28 -18.75
C ARG A 66 -12.44 -20.55 -17.94
N GLN A 67 -13.44 -20.54 -17.07
CA GLN A 67 -13.89 -21.77 -16.44
C GLN A 67 -14.39 -22.67 -17.56
N GLN A 68 -13.70 -23.77 -17.82
CA GLN A 68 -14.20 -24.82 -18.69
C GLN A 68 -15.57 -25.23 -18.13
N PRO A 69 -16.68 -25.15 -18.89
CA PRO A 69 -17.94 -25.71 -18.41
C PRO A 69 -17.69 -27.19 -18.13
N LEU A 70 -18.11 -27.63 -16.94
CA LEU A 70 -18.03 -29.02 -16.49
C LEU A 70 -18.53 -29.90 -17.64
N ARG A 71 -17.63 -30.67 -18.26
CA ARG A 71 -18.03 -31.65 -19.29
C ARG A 71 -18.97 -32.63 -18.61
N GLN A 72 -20.27 -32.49 -18.86
CA GLN A 72 -21.23 -33.50 -18.49
C GLN A 72 -20.83 -34.77 -19.26
N PRO A 73 -20.57 -35.90 -18.59
CA PRO A 73 -20.34 -37.13 -19.31
C PRO A 73 -21.62 -37.50 -20.06
N ASP A 74 -21.47 -37.77 -21.36
CA ASP A 74 -22.54 -38.27 -22.24
C ASP A 74 -23.31 -39.40 -21.57
N VAL A 75 -24.63 -39.33 -21.63
CA VAL A 75 -25.51 -40.45 -21.30
C VAL A 75 -25.17 -41.59 -22.26
N GLN A 76 -24.68 -42.70 -21.72
CA GLN A 76 -24.65 -43.97 -22.44
C GLN A 76 -25.61 -44.94 -21.77
N PHE A 77 -26.64 -45.24 -22.58
CA PHE A 77 -27.74 -46.20 -22.47
C PHE A 77 -28.93 -45.81 -21.59
#